data_AF-A0A2N2WDE8-F1
#
_entry.id   AF-A0A2N2WDE8-F1
#
_cell.length_a   1.000
_cell.length_b   1.000
_cell.length_c   1.000
_cell.angle_alpha   90.00
_cell.angle_beta   90.00
_cell.angle_gamma   90.00
#
_symmetry.space_group_name_H-M   'P 1'
#
loop_
_entity.id
_entity.type
_entity.pdbx_description
1 polymer ?
#
loop_
_entity_poly.entity_id
_entity_poly.type
_entity_poly.pdbx_seq_one_letter_code
_entity_poly.pdbx_strand_id
1 'polypeptide(L)'
;MKNWKTIITFTQPHEAHFAKGLLESEGIETIIRDELTAQINNFYSNAIGGVRLDVKECDFVNATSILKEGGYIREVSETKRKNIEIVESNNNTDKSTCPFCASDNIYRKKVVNPLMLLVYFLFGAFFPIFKRNYTCFDCGKEWKYKTK
;
A
#
# COMPACT_ATOMS: atom_id res chain seq x y z
N MET A 1 -36.03 5.90 -10.26
CA MET A 1 -35.04 4.85 -9.95
C MET A 1 -34.07 5.39 -8.93
N LYS A 2 -33.87 4.73 -7.78
CA LYS A 2 -32.81 5.14 -6.83
C LYS A 2 -31.46 4.70 -7.43
N ASN A 3 -30.71 5.64 -8.01
CA ASN A 3 -29.36 5.38 -8.51
C ASN A 3 -28.38 5.31 -7.33
N TRP A 4 -27.85 4.12 -7.09
CA TRP A 4 -26.81 3.86 -6.10
C TRP A 4 -25.46 3.80 -6.78
N LYS A 5 -24.46 4.41 -6.15
CA LYS A 5 -23.09 4.47 -6.67
C LYS A 5 -22.10 4.11 -5.56
N THR A 6 -21.18 3.21 -5.88
CA THR A 6 -20.11 2.81 -4.97
C THR A 6 -19.11 3.95 -4.79
N ILE A 7 -18.85 4.33 -3.54
CA ILE A 7 -17.80 5.31 -3.19
C ILE A 7 -16.47 4.63 -2.90
N ILE A 8 -16.50 3.59 -2.08
CA ILE A 8 -15.30 2.91 -1.58
C ILE A 8 -15.58 1.43 -1.38
N THR A 9 -14.53 0.65 -1.55
CA THR A 9 -14.51 -0.79 -1.30
C THR A 9 -13.57 -1.07 -0.14
N PHE A 10 -14.02 -1.86 0.83
CA PHE A 10 -13.24 -2.31 1.96
C PHE A 10 -12.87 -3.78 1.82
N THR A 11 -11.70 -4.16 2.35
CA THR A 11 -11.33 -5.58 2.42
C THR A 11 -12.08 -6.28 3.56
N GLN A 12 -12.37 -5.54 4.64
CA GLN A 12 -12.97 -6.08 5.84
C GLN A 12 -14.38 -5.51 6.06
N PRO A 13 -15.41 -6.33 6.37
CA PRO A 13 -16.78 -5.85 6.60
C PRO A 13 -16.88 -4.79 7.70
N HIS A 14 -16.10 -4.93 8.77
CA HIS A 14 -16.17 -4.00 9.90
C HIS A 14 -15.72 -2.58 9.53
N GLU A 15 -14.74 -2.44 8.64
CA GLU A 15 -14.30 -1.13 8.14
C GLU A 15 -15.42 -0.44 7.35
N ALA A 16 -16.18 -1.21 6.56
CA ALA A 16 -17.35 -0.72 5.85
C ALA A 16 -18.46 -0.24 6.78
N HIS A 17 -18.73 -0.97 7.88
CA HIS A 17 -19.71 -0.56 8.89
C HIS A 17 -19.31 0.71 9.64
N PHE A 18 -18.01 0.92 9.91
CA PHE A 18 -17.55 2.17 10.51
C PHE A 18 -17.75 3.36 9.57
N ALA A 19 -17.36 3.22 8.30
CA ALA A 19 -17.56 4.26 7.29
C ALA A 19 -19.05 4.56 7.05
N LYS A 20 -19.89 3.51 7.07
CA LYS A 20 -21.35 3.64 7.04
C LYS A 20 -21.86 4.45 8.22
N GLY A 21 -21.44 4.13 9.45
CA GLY A 21 -21.87 4.85 10.65
C GLY A 21 -21.53 6.34 10.62
N LEU A 22 -20.35 6.70 10.08
CA LEU A 22 -19.96 8.09 9.88
C LEU A 22 -20.88 8.81 8.87
N LEU A 23 -21.20 8.17 7.74
CA LEU A 23 -22.09 8.77 6.75
C LEU A 23 -23.53 8.89 7.26
N GLU A 24 -24.01 7.90 8.00
CA GLU A 24 -25.35 7.91 8.60
C GLU A 24 -25.49 8.97 9.71
N SER A 25 -24.43 9.26 10.48
CA SER A 25 -24.45 10.36 11.46
C SER A 25 -24.56 11.74 10.80
N GLU A 26 -24.11 11.88 9.56
CA GLU A 26 -24.27 13.08 8.73
C GLU A 26 -25.58 13.08 7.92
N GLY A 27 -26.47 12.11 8.18
CA GLY A 27 -27.79 12.01 7.55
C GLY A 27 -27.78 11.44 6.12
N ILE A 28 -26.69 10.81 5.68
CA ILE A 28 -26.55 10.23 4.33
C ILE A 28 -27.01 8.77 4.34
N GLU A 29 -27.95 8.43 3.46
CA GLU A 29 -28.44 7.06 3.30
C GLU A 29 -27.40 6.21 2.55
N THR A 30 -26.97 5.11 3.16
CA THR A 30 -25.93 4.22 2.60
C THR A 30 -26.36 2.76 2.56
N ILE A 31 -25.78 1.99 1.63
CA ILE A 31 -25.99 0.55 1.52
C ILE A 31 -24.64 -0.15 1.44
N ILE A 32 -24.47 -1.21 2.22
CA ILE A 32 -23.33 -2.12 2.11
C ILE A 32 -23.72 -3.27 1.18
N ARG A 33 -22.91 -3.53 0.16
CA ARG A 33 -23.06 -4.68 -0.76
C ARG A 33 -21.93 -5.68 -0.56
N ASP A 34 -22.22 -6.93 -0.93
CA ASP A 34 -21.27 -8.05 -1.00
C ASP A 34 -20.67 -8.49 0.36
N GLU A 35 -21.26 -8.04 1.47
CA GLU A 35 -20.86 -8.40 2.83
C GLU A 35 -20.95 -9.91 3.11
N LEU A 36 -22.09 -10.52 2.77
CA LEU A 36 -22.34 -11.94 3.04
C LEU A 36 -21.40 -12.85 2.25
N THR A 37 -21.03 -12.46 1.03
CA THR A 37 -20.09 -13.20 0.20
C THR A 37 -18.67 -13.14 0.76
N ALA A 38 -18.26 -12.00 1.33
CA ALA A 38 -16.97 -11.87 2.00
C ALA A 38 -16.89 -12.68 3.31
N GLN A 39 -18.01 -12.83 4.04
CA GLN A 39 -18.05 -13.56 5.31
C GLN A 39 -18.00 -15.09 5.16
N ILE A 40 -18.57 -15.65 4.09
CA ILE A 40 -18.61 -17.11 3.88
C ILE A 40 -17.23 -17.65 3.47
N ASN A 41 -16.36 -16.84 2.87
CA ASN A 41 -15.10 -17.33 2.32
C ASN A 41 -14.01 -16.25 2.29
N ASN A 42 -13.30 -16.09 3.41
CA ASN A 42 -12.28 -15.04 3.62
C ASN A 42 -11.16 -15.04 2.54
N PHE A 43 -10.86 -16.20 1.93
CA PHE A 43 -9.88 -16.30 0.83
C PHE A 43 -10.34 -15.65 -0.49
N TYR A 44 -11.64 -15.43 -0.69
CA TYR A 44 -12.21 -14.87 -1.92
C TYR A 44 -12.34 -13.35 -1.92
N SER A 45 -12.14 -12.67 -0.78
CA SER A 45 -12.29 -11.20 -0.66
C SER A 45 -11.42 -10.43 -1.66
N ASN A 46 -10.24 -10.96 -2.00
CA ASN A 46 -9.34 -10.36 -3.00
C ASN A 46 -9.74 -10.65 -4.45
N ALA A 47 -10.53 -11.70 -4.72
CA ALA A 47 -10.96 -12.07 -6.08
C ALA A 47 -12.29 -11.44 -6.49
N ILE A 48 -13.14 -11.08 -5.51
CA ILE A 48 -14.50 -10.55 -5.72
C ILE A 48 -14.53 -9.02 -5.71
N GLY A 49 -13.48 -8.38 -5.17
CA GLY A 49 -13.40 -6.92 -5.13
C GLY A 49 -14.05 -6.31 -3.89
N GLY A 50 -13.96 -7.00 -2.74
CA GLY A 50 -14.26 -6.46 -1.40
C GLY A 50 -15.72 -6.14 -1.08
N VAL A 51 -15.94 -5.55 0.10
CA VAL A 51 -17.23 -5.09 0.62
C VAL A 51 -17.45 -3.65 0.16
N ARG A 52 -18.48 -3.41 -0.66
CA ARG A 52 -18.73 -2.10 -1.28
C ARG A 52 -19.65 -1.25 -0.42
N LEU A 53 -19.32 0.03 -0.27
CA LEU A 53 -20.18 1.05 0.34
C LEU A 53 -20.75 1.96 -0.74
N ASP A 54 -22.07 1.89 -0.89
CA ASP A 54 -22.82 2.65 -1.88
C ASP A 54 -23.60 3.78 -1.22
N VAL A 55 -23.70 4.91 -1.92
CA VAL A 55 -24.56 6.04 -1.56
C VAL A 55 -25.46 6.40 -2.74
N LYS A 56 -26.47 7.24 -2.49
CA LYS A 56 -27.24 7.83 -3.59
C LYS A 56 -26.36 8.73 -4.45
N GLU A 57 -26.64 8.75 -5.74
CA GLU A 57 -25.88 9.56 -6.69
C GLU A 57 -25.86 11.07 -6.34
N CYS A 58 -26.93 11.59 -5.75
CA CYS A 58 -27.01 12.98 -5.27
C CYS A 58 -26.04 13.28 -4.13
N ASP A 59 -25.75 12.31 -3.27
CA ASP A 59 -24.94 12.48 -2.06
C ASP A 59 -23.47 12.08 -2.29
N PHE A 60 -23.14 11.63 -3.51
CA PHE A 60 -21.82 11.08 -3.84
C PHE A 60 -20.67 12.06 -3.54
N VAL A 61 -20.83 13.33 -3.90
CA VAL A 61 -19.79 14.36 -3.70
C VAL A 61 -19.62 14.69 -2.21
N ASN A 62 -20.75 14.83 -1.49
CA ASN A 62 -20.74 15.14 -0.07
C ASN A 62 -20.12 13.99 0.75
N ALA A 63 -20.61 12.77 0.52
CA ALA A 63 -20.10 11.56 1.17
C ALA A 63 -18.61 11.32 0.90
N THR A 64 -18.13 11.62 -0.32
CA THR A 64 -16.70 11.54 -0.62
C THR A 64 -15.87 12.51 0.23
N SER A 65 -16.38 13.72 0.46
CA SER A 65 -15.70 14.75 1.25
C SER A 65 -15.64 14.35 2.73
N ILE A 66 -16.76 13.89 3.29
CA ILE A 66 -16.83 13.38 4.67
C ILE A 66 -15.88 12.19 4.88
N LEU A 67 -15.82 11.25 3.92
CA LEU A 67 -14.91 10.10 4.03
C LEU A 67 -13.44 10.47 3.86
N LYS A 68 -13.12 11.55 3.14
CA LYS A 68 -11.75 12.11 3.12
C LYS A 68 -11.39 12.73 4.47
N GLU A 69 -12.29 13.54 5.04
CA GLU A 69 -12.11 14.16 6.35
C GLU A 69 -11.99 13.12 7.47
N GLY A 70 -12.80 12.07 7.42
CA GLY A 70 -12.74 10.92 8.33
C GLY A 70 -11.53 10.00 8.12
N GLY A 71 -10.67 10.29 7.14
CA GLY A 71 -9.42 9.54 6.90
C GLY A 71 -9.59 8.16 6.26
N TYR A 72 -10.79 7.82 5.78
CA TYR A 72 -11.08 6.57 5.06
C TYR A 72 -10.56 6.63 3.62
N ILE A 73 -10.80 7.76 2.94
CA ILE A 73 -10.25 8.02 1.62
C ILE A 73 -8.99 8.85 1.82
N ARG A 74 -7.84 8.19 1.77
CA ARG A 74 -6.58 8.89 1.55
C ARG A 74 -6.54 9.20 0.06
N GLU A 75 -6.40 10.48 -0.29
CA GLU A 75 -5.96 10.79 -1.64
C GLU A 75 -4.71 9.95 -1.86
N VAL A 76 -4.73 9.15 -2.93
CA VAL A 76 -3.53 8.52 -3.44
C VAL A 76 -2.70 9.65 -4.03
N SER A 77 -2.25 10.58 -3.19
CA SER A 77 -1.06 11.38 -3.43
C SER A 77 0.01 10.32 -3.53
N GLU A 78 0.20 9.86 -4.76
CA GLU A 78 1.30 9.09 -5.28
C GLU A 78 1.91 8.20 -4.22
N THR A 79 1.64 6.88 -4.28
CA THR A 79 2.52 5.84 -3.73
C THR A 79 3.89 6.45 -3.57
N LYS A 80 4.25 6.86 -2.35
CA LYS A 80 5.41 7.72 -2.10
C LYS A 80 6.55 6.86 -2.60
N ARG A 81 6.92 7.02 -3.88
CA ARG A 81 8.05 6.38 -4.50
C ARG A 81 9.15 7.11 -3.77
N LYS A 82 9.51 6.62 -2.58
CA LYS A 82 10.71 7.06 -1.89
C LYS A 82 11.74 7.06 -3.00
N ASN A 83 12.25 8.23 -3.36
CA ASN A 83 13.21 8.36 -4.44
C ASN A 83 14.42 7.56 -3.98
N ILE A 84 14.51 6.31 -4.42
CA ILE A 84 15.65 5.46 -4.12
C ILE A 84 16.76 6.01 -5.00
N GLU A 85 17.66 6.77 -4.41
CA GLU A 85 18.80 7.33 -5.12
C GLU A 85 19.72 6.20 -5.60
N ILE A 86 20.23 6.29 -6.83
CA ILE A 86 21.20 5.33 -7.37
C ILE A 86 22.57 5.95 -7.18
N VAL A 87 23.39 5.35 -6.32
CA VAL A 87 24.74 5.83 -6.01
C VAL A 87 25.75 4.95 -6.74
N GLU A 88 26.74 5.55 -7.37
CA GLU A 88 27.85 4.81 -7.97
C GLU A 88 28.78 4.30 -6.87
N SER A 89 29.16 3.02 -6.91
CA SER A 89 30.22 2.48 -6.07
C SER A 89 31.36 1.93 -6.91
N ASN A 90 32.58 2.29 -6.55
CA ASN A 90 33.82 1.65 -6.96
C ASN A 90 34.30 0.64 -5.90
N ASN A 91 35.43 -0.03 -6.16
CA ASN A 91 35.98 -1.03 -5.23
C ASN A 91 36.44 -0.45 -3.88
N ASN A 92 36.62 0.87 -3.79
CA ASN A 92 37.09 1.58 -2.60
C ASN A 92 35.96 2.35 -1.89
N THR A 93 34.70 2.16 -2.29
CA THR A 93 33.58 2.89 -1.68
C THR A 93 33.30 2.31 -0.31
N ASP A 94 33.49 3.13 0.72
CA ASP A 94 33.06 2.79 2.07
C ASP A 94 31.53 2.72 2.10
N LYS A 95 31.01 1.54 2.48
CA LYS A 95 29.56 1.25 2.58
C LYS A 95 29.08 1.33 4.03
N SER A 96 29.96 1.71 4.96
CA SER A 96 29.62 1.93 6.37
C SER A 96 29.05 3.32 6.63
N THR A 97 29.26 4.26 5.71
CA THR A 97 28.84 5.67 5.85
C THR A 97 27.84 6.10 4.77
N CYS A 98 26.99 7.07 5.12
CA CYS A 98 25.94 7.59 4.27
C CYS A 98 26.56 8.56 3.25
N PRO A 99 26.34 8.37 1.94
CA PRO A 99 26.98 9.21 0.91
C PRO A 99 26.44 10.64 0.86
N PHE A 100 25.39 10.95 1.64
CA PHE A 100 24.71 12.25 1.61
C PHE A 100 24.97 13.12 2.83
N CYS A 101 25.22 12.51 3.99
CA CYS A 101 25.42 13.23 5.26
C CYS A 101 26.59 12.70 6.09
N ALA A 102 27.34 11.70 5.59
CA ALA A 102 28.48 11.06 6.26
C ALA A 102 28.17 10.37 7.60
N SER A 103 26.90 10.23 7.98
CA SER A 103 26.48 9.43 9.14
C SER A 103 26.79 7.94 8.96
N ASP A 104 27.13 7.26 10.06
CA ASP A 104 27.28 5.81 10.17
C ASP A 104 25.97 5.09 10.57
N ASN A 105 24.91 5.84 10.87
CA ASN A 105 23.61 5.34 11.31
C ASN A 105 22.76 4.85 10.12
N ILE A 106 23.16 3.73 9.53
CA ILE A 106 22.61 3.19 8.28
C ILE A 106 22.03 1.79 8.48
N TYR A 107 20.77 1.61 8.08
CA TYR A 107 20.12 0.32 8.00
C TYR A 107 20.29 -0.33 6.62
N ARG A 108 20.58 -1.64 6.61
CA ARG A 108 20.77 -2.43 5.38
C ARG A 108 19.67 -3.47 5.26
N LYS A 109 18.70 -3.23 4.36
CA LYS A 109 17.60 -4.16 4.10
C LYS A 109 17.92 -5.09 2.93
N LYS A 110 17.90 -6.41 3.16
CA LYS A 110 17.87 -7.41 2.07
C LYS A 110 16.44 -7.50 1.57
N VAL A 111 16.23 -7.22 0.29
CA VAL A 111 14.92 -7.37 -0.34
C VAL A 111 14.92 -8.61 -1.24
N VAL A 112 13.96 -9.49 -0.98
CA VAL A 112 13.70 -10.67 -1.82
C VAL A 112 12.74 -10.26 -2.94
N ASN A 113 13.04 -10.68 -4.17
CA ASN A 113 12.13 -10.48 -5.29
C ASN A 113 11.13 -11.66 -5.32
N PRO A 114 9.81 -11.45 -5.31
CA PRO A 114 8.84 -12.55 -5.38
C PRO A 114 9.08 -13.50 -6.58
N LEU A 115 9.55 -12.98 -7.72
CA LEU A 115 9.92 -13.80 -8.89
C LEU A 115 11.06 -14.80 -8.59
N MET A 116 11.98 -14.45 -7.70
CA MET A 116 13.07 -15.34 -7.29
C MET A 116 12.58 -16.57 -6.54
N LEU A 117 11.49 -16.46 -5.76
CA LEU A 117 10.94 -17.60 -5.04
C LEU A 117 10.41 -18.65 -6.01
N LEU A 118 9.78 -18.21 -7.10
CA LEU A 118 9.29 -19.07 -8.16
C LEU A 118 10.44 -19.78 -8.90
N VAL A 119 11.49 -19.04 -9.28
CA VAL A 119 12.68 -19.61 -9.95
C VAL A 119 13.42 -20.60 -9.04
N TYR A 120 13.56 -20.29 -7.76
CA TYR A 120 14.16 -21.17 -6.77
C TYR A 120 13.39 -22.49 -6.62
N PHE A 121 12.06 -22.42 -6.62
CA PHE A 121 11.19 -23.59 -6.55
C PHE A 121 11.29 -24.48 -7.80
N LEU A 122 11.41 -23.89 -8.99
CA LEU A 122 11.42 -24.64 -10.26
C LEU A 122 12.79 -25.20 -10.65
N PHE A 123 13.87 -24.46 -10.41
CA PHE A 123 15.19 -24.79 -10.96
C PHE A 123 16.20 -25.32 -9.93
N GLY A 124 15.84 -25.38 -8.65
CA GLY A 124 16.71 -25.94 -7.60
C GLY A 124 17.98 -25.11 -7.40
N ALA A 125 17.93 -24.19 -6.43
CA ALA A 125 19.09 -23.59 -5.75
C ALA A 125 20.24 -23.00 -6.60
N PHE A 126 20.03 -22.62 -7.87
CA PHE A 126 21.00 -21.75 -8.56
C PHE A 126 20.92 -20.33 -7.99
N PHE A 127 21.77 -20.07 -6.99
CA PHE A 127 22.15 -18.78 -6.38
C PHE A 127 21.04 -17.71 -6.21
N PRO A 128 20.45 -17.57 -5.00
CA PRO A 128 19.55 -16.45 -4.73
C PRO A 128 20.31 -15.11 -4.75
N ILE A 129 20.14 -14.33 -5.81
CA ILE A 129 20.66 -12.96 -5.95
C ILE A 129 19.81 -11.99 -5.13
N PHE A 130 20.27 -11.69 -3.91
CA PHE A 130 19.62 -10.71 -3.04
C PHE A 130 20.03 -9.28 -3.41
N LYS A 131 19.07 -8.38 -3.59
CA LYS A 131 19.34 -6.93 -3.71
C LYS A 131 19.41 -6.30 -2.32
N ARG A 132 20.28 -5.31 -2.16
CA ARG A 132 20.46 -4.56 -0.90
C ARG A 132 19.96 -3.13 -1.08
N ASN A 133 19.12 -2.68 -0.14
CA ASN A 133 18.74 -1.28 -0.01
C ASN A 133 19.38 -0.71 1.25
N TYR A 134 19.77 0.55 1.19
CA TYR A 134 20.34 1.28 2.31
C TYR A 134 19.39 2.41 2.69
N THR A 135 19.24 2.63 3.99
CA THR A 135 18.45 3.74 4.56
C THR A 135 19.29 4.40 5.63
N CYS A 136 19.46 5.72 5.57
CA CYS A 136 20.09 6.48 6.66
C CYS A 136 19.02 7.00 7.60
N PHE A 137 19.19 6.81 8.91
CA PHE A 137 18.25 7.30 9.91
C PHE A 137 18.37 8.79 10.19
N ASP A 138 19.55 9.38 9.97
CA ASP A 138 19.78 10.80 10.27
C ASP A 138 19.28 11.72 9.15
N CYS A 139 19.52 11.38 7.89
CA CYS A 139 19.05 12.18 6.74
C CYS A 139 17.79 11.62 6.07
N GLY A 140 17.33 10.43 6.46
CA GLY A 140 16.11 9.79 5.95
C GLY A 140 16.19 9.31 4.49
N LYS A 141 17.34 9.45 3.82
CA LYS A 141 17.50 9.04 2.41
C LYS A 141 17.61 7.53 2.27
N GLU A 142 17.06 7.03 1.16
CA GLU A 142 17.17 5.64 0.74
C GLU A 142 17.95 5.53 -0.57
N TRP A 143 18.89 4.60 -0.65
CA TRP A 143 19.69 4.42 -1.86
C TRP A 143 20.03 2.96 -2.15
N LYS A 144 20.44 2.70 -3.39
CA LYS A 144 21.03 1.45 -3.85
C LYS A 144 22.32 1.76 -4.59
N TYR A 145 23.33 0.93 -4.40
CA TYR A 145 24.52 0.98 -5.25
C TYR A 145 24.24 0.34 -6.60
N LYS A 146 24.71 0.98 -7.67
CA LYS A 146 24.66 0.41 -9.03
C LYS A 146 25.47 -0.89 -9.06
N THR A 147 24.81 -2.01 -9.34
CA THR A 147 25.51 -3.28 -9.62
C THR A 147 26.23 -3.13 -10.97
N LYS A 148 27.53 -3.39 -11.01
CA LYS A 148 28.27 -3.54 -12.27
C LYS A 148 27.86 -4.81 -13.00
#